data_AF-A0A4Q3FL15-F1
#
_entry.id   AF-A0A4Q3FL15-F1
#
_cell.length_a   1.000
_cell.length_b   1.000
_cell.length_c   1.000
_cell.angle_alpha   90.00
_cell.angle_beta   90.00
_cell.angle_gamma   90.00
#
_symmetry.space_group_name_H-M   'P 1'
#
loop_
_entity.id
_entity.type
_entity.pdbx_description
1 polymer ?
#
loop_
_entity_poly.entity_id
_entity_poly.type
_entity_poly.pdbx_seq_one_letter_code
_entity_poly.pdbx_strand_id
1 'polypeptide(L)'
;MSGRKRLAAAGGRHIETITSYQEFAALAPAWDHLWQRADGLVFQSHAWIDAWWRTATRRDDRDLVIGLVWNGAALEAVLPFATIRRRGVTVLEWAAKEHSDYGDALLAPDGNRDAVAALWWEIAATGRFDMLYLNRLLPDAAMRSIIAPDLTAGTLRPNHRSEISYRVAGPWQRGTDWFEAQSKKTRQNYRRGRKFMEEGGALRFRLMGPDEPLEPVLARVTALKRKWLQRHGRASDLFDEGTPALAALVDVMSRLGILHVFVLELAGTVVAVSINVVQRRRMMAFITTYDPEFERASPGMVLMMDYIQWSIDQGLEMVDFMCGGEDFKRRFATQSETLVSVTGARTLMGRLAMLADRAGHALRNWRAQPPVSGEPADSAEPSPSHR
;
A
#
# COMPACT_ATOMS: atom_id res chain seq x y z
N MET A 1 22.98 24.99 2.23
CA MET A 1 21.89 25.76 1.58
C MET A 1 21.91 25.46 0.09
N SER A 2 21.16 24.46 -0.36
CA SER A 2 20.96 24.23 -1.80
C SER A 2 19.85 25.19 -2.23
N GLY A 3 20.18 26.17 -3.08
CA GLY A 3 19.25 27.22 -3.48
C GLY A 3 18.03 26.64 -4.20
N ARG A 4 16.83 27.06 -3.78
CA ARG A 4 15.55 26.76 -4.43
C ARG A 4 15.63 27.15 -5.90
N LYS A 5 15.72 26.17 -6.80
CA LYS A 5 15.79 26.40 -8.24
C LYS A 5 14.38 26.39 -8.81
N ARG A 6 13.86 27.58 -9.13
CA ARG A 6 12.63 27.74 -9.89
C ARG A 6 12.96 27.81 -11.37
N LEU A 7 12.31 26.99 -12.17
CA LEU A 7 12.48 26.97 -13.62
C LEU A 7 11.14 27.28 -14.30
N ALA A 8 11.18 28.07 -15.36
CA ALA A 8 10.01 28.25 -16.20
C ALA A 8 9.67 26.94 -16.92
N ALA A 9 8.38 26.70 -17.13
CA ALA A 9 7.83 25.54 -17.81
C ALA A 9 6.69 25.94 -18.76
N ALA A 10 6.17 24.95 -19.51
CA ALA A 10 5.17 25.16 -20.54
C ALA A 10 3.92 25.92 -20.03
N GLY A 11 3.39 26.82 -20.87
CA GLY A 11 2.16 27.55 -20.60
C GLY A 11 2.23 28.49 -19.39
N GLY A 12 3.36 29.18 -19.19
CA GLY A 12 3.52 30.19 -18.13
C GLY A 12 3.71 29.62 -16.71
N ARG A 13 3.92 28.31 -16.60
CA ARG A 13 4.11 27.62 -15.32
C ARG A 13 5.53 27.73 -14.83
N HIS A 14 5.73 27.45 -13.55
CA HIS A 14 7.06 27.21 -13.01
C HIS A 14 7.12 25.88 -12.27
N ILE A 15 8.27 25.24 -12.35
CA ILE A 15 8.58 24.00 -11.65
C ILE A 15 9.66 24.23 -10.62
N GLU A 16 9.58 23.51 -9.52
CA GLU A 16 10.60 23.54 -8.48
C GLU A 16 10.67 22.21 -7.74
N THR A 17 11.87 21.88 -7.25
CA THR A 17 12.11 20.70 -6.41
C THR A 17 12.56 21.19 -5.04
N ILE A 18 11.81 20.83 -4.00
CA ILE A 18 12.16 21.15 -2.61
C ILE A 18 12.72 19.92 -1.90
N THR A 19 13.65 20.16 -0.98
CA THR A 19 14.28 19.08 -0.19
C THR A 19 14.33 19.37 1.31
N SER A 20 13.96 20.58 1.74
CA SER A 20 13.95 20.93 3.16
C SER A 20 12.60 20.63 3.80
N TYR A 21 12.64 20.21 5.05
CA TYR A 21 11.41 19.96 5.82
C TYR A 21 10.60 21.24 6.04
N GLN A 22 11.25 22.38 6.27
CA GLN A 22 10.58 23.66 6.49
C GLN A 22 9.77 24.10 5.26
N GLU A 23 10.36 24.00 4.06
CA GLU A 23 9.65 24.30 2.83
C GLU A 23 8.51 23.32 2.59
N PHE A 24 8.74 22.02 2.83
CA PHE A 24 7.71 20.99 2.73
C PHE A 24 6.53 21.28 3.66
N ALA A 25 6.78 21.59 4.93
CA ALA A 25 5.74 21.90 5.90
C ALA A 25 4.92 23.14 5.49
N ALA A 26 5.56 24.14 4.87
CA ALA A 26 4.88 25.35 4.39
C ALA A 26 3.96 25.10 3.19
N LEU A 27 4.07 23.97 2.49
CA LEU A 27 3.20 23.63 1.36
C LEU A 27 1.80 23.17 1.76
N ALA A 28 1.55 22.84 3.04
CA ALA A 28 0.33 22.17 3.48
C ALA A 28 -0.96 22.81 2.88
N PRO A 29 -1.17 24.14 2.95
CA PRO A 29 -2.40 24.73 2.43
C PRO A 29 -2.59 24.55 0.91
N ALA A 30 -1.52 24.74 0.13
CA ALA A 30 -1.59 24.63 -1.33
C ALA A 30 -1.70 23.17 -1.78
N TRP A 31 -1.02 22.25 -1.08
CA TRP A 31 -1.09 20.83 -1.35
C TRP A 31 -2.45 20.26 -0.98
N ASP A 32 -3.02 20.61 0.17
CA ASP A 32 -4.35 20.14 0.57
C ASP A 32 -5.43 20.60 -0.42
N HIS A 33 -5.35 21.83 -0.91
CA HIS A 33 -6.24 22.32 -1.97
C HIS A 33 -6.09 21.53 -3.29
N LEU A 34 -4.86 21.22 -3.70
CA LEU A 34 -4.63 20.34 -4.86
C LEU A 34 -5.16 18.92 -4.60
N TRP A 35 -4.94 18.37 -3.42
CA TRP A 35 -5.33 17.01 -3.05
C TRP A 35 -6.86 16.84 -3.12
N GLN A 36 -7.61 17.81 -2.64
CA GLN A 36 -9.07 17.85 -2.77
C GLN A 36 -9.50 17.94 -4.25
N ARG A 37 -8.89 18.86 -5.03
CA ARG A 37 -9.20 19.02 -6.46
C ARG A 37 -8.89 17.79 -7.31
N ALA A 38 -7.83 17.08 -6.98
CA ALA A 38 -7.39 15.87 -7.66
C ALA A 38 -8.10 14.61 -7.14
N ASP A 39 -8.98 14.74 -6.15
CA ASP A 39 -9.62 13.62 -5.43
C ASP A 39 -8.57 12.59 -4.94
N GLY A 40 -7.40 13.04 -4.47
CA GLY A 40 -6.25 12.17 -4.19
C GLY A 40 -6.50 11.12 -3.08
N LEU A 41 -5.79 9.98 -3.13
CA LEU A 41 -5.80 9.05 -1.99
C LEU A 41 -5.00 9.65 -0.83
N VAL A 42 -5.30 9.22 0.40
CA VAL A 42 -4.59 9.68 1.61
C VAL A 42 -3.07 9.54 1.48
N PHE A 43 -2.59 8.51 0.78
CA PHE A 43 -1.16 8.24 0.56
C PHE A 43 -0.41 9.35 -0.20
N GLN A 44 -1.10 10.20 -0.95
CA GLN A 44 -0.53 11.37 -1.65
C GLN A 44 -0.80 12.70 -0.93
N SER A 45 -1.50 12.68 0.22
CA SER A 45 -1.77 13.88 0.99
C SER A 45 -0.51 14.41 1.67
N HIS A 46 -0.46 15.73 1.87
CA HIS A 46 0.62 16.36 2.64
C HIS A 46 0.68 15.82 4.06
N ALA A 47 -0.48 15.75 4.73
CA ALA A 47 -0.59 15.29 6.11
C ALA A 47 -0.05 13.88 6.32
N TRP A 48 -0.29 12.96 5.38
CA TRP A 48 0.24 11.59 5.43
C TRP A 48 1.77 11.56 5.35
N ILE A 49 2.34 12.30 4.40
CA ILE A 49 3.79 12.39 4.21
C ILE A 49 4.45 13.11 5.39
N ASP A 50 3.81 14.14 5.96
CA ASP A 50 4.31 14.84 7.14
C ASP A 50 4.29 13.94 8.39
N ALA A 51 3.19 13.20 8.61
CA ALA A 51 3.10 12.23 9.70
C ALA A 51 4.18 11.15 9.60
N TRP A 52 4.38 10.58 8.41
CA TRP A 52 5.51 9.68 8.16
C TRP A 52 6.85 10.36 8.46
N TRP A 53 7.13 11.52 7.88
CA TRP A 53 8.44 12.16 8.02
C TRP A 53 8.80 12.51 9.46
N ARG A 54 7.82 12.95 10.27
CA ARG A 54 8.02 13.24 11.70
C ARG A 54 8.31 12.00 12.55
N THR A 55 7.85 10.83 12.11
CA THR A 55 7.95 9.57 12.84
C THR A 55 8.94 8.59 12.21
N ALA A 56 9.50 8.92 11.05
CA ALA A 56 10.33 8.03 10.26
C ALA A 56 11.57 7.59 11.03
N THR A 57 11.78 6.28 11.08
CA THR A 57 13.05 5.73 11.54
C THR A 57 14.14 6.02 10.51
N ARG A 58 15.39 6.15 10.97
CA ARG A 58 16.56 6.42 10.10
C ARG A 58 16.41 7.68 9.24
N ARG A 59 15.87 8.76 9.80
CA ARG A 59 15.71 10.04 9.10
C ARG A 59 17.04 10.57 8.54
N ASP A 60 18.16 10.31 9.20
CA ASP A 60 19.49 10.72 8.75
C ASP A 60 19.94 10.06 7.42
N ASP A 61 19.30 8.95 7.04
CA ASP A 61 19.55 8.29 5.75
C ASP A 61 18.61 8.77 4.64
N ARG A 62 17.75 9.75 4.91
CA ARG A 62 16.66 10.17 4.01
C ARG A 62 16.69 11.66 3.74
N ASP A 63 16.38 12.03 2.50
CA ASP A 63 16.08 13.40 2.12
C ASP A 63 14.72 13.47 1.41
N LEU A 64 13.96 14.53 1.63
CA LEU A 64 12.78 14.82 0.82
C LEU A 64 13.21 15.23 -0.59
N VAL A 65 12.44 14.82 -1.59
CA VAL A 65 12.57 15.27 -2.99
C VAL A 65 11.16 15.49 -3.52
N ILE A 66 10.59 16.65 -3.22
CA ILE A 66 9.22 16.96 -3.62
C ILE A 66 9.26 17.87 -4.84
N GLY A 67 8.80 17.35 -5.97
CA GLY A 67 8.63 18.12 -7.19
C GLY A 67 7.28 18.83 -7.21
N LEU A 68 7.26 20.08 -7.65
CA LEU A 68 6.07 20.93 -7.68
C LEU A 68 5.91 21.58 -9.06
N VAL A 69 4.68 21.64 -9.55
CA VAL A 69 4.30 22.46 -10.71
C VAL A 69 3.30 23.52 -10.25
N TRP A 70 3.62 24.78 -10.52
CA TRP A 70 2.82 25.93 -10.14
C TRP A 70 2.34 26.71 -11.36
N ASN A 71 1.11 27.19 -11.29
CA ASN A 71 0.53 28.17 -12.19
C ASN A 71 0.17 29.43 -11.38
N GLY A 72 1.02 30.45 -11.45
CA GLY A 72 0.98 31.57 -10.50
C GLY A 72 1.12 31.07 -9.06
N ALA A 73 0.11 31.28 -8.24
CA ALA A 73 0.03 30.81 -6.85
C ALA A 73 -0.70 29.48 -6.68
N ALA A 74 -1.25 28.89 -7.76
CA ALA A 74 -1.97 27.62 -7.69
C ALA A 74 -1.00 26.46 -7.92
N LEU A 75 -0.96 25.51 -6.98
CA LEU A 75 -0.25 24.25 -7.15
C LEU A 75 -1.06 23.32 -8.05
N GLU A 76 -0.50 22.90 -9.17
CA GLU A 76 -1.16 22.04 -10.16
C GLU A 76 -0.67 20.59 -10.13
N ALA A 77 0.54 20.32 -9.63
CA ALA A 77 1.04 18.96 -9.50
C ALA A 77 2.08 18.81 -8.40
N VAL A 78 2.13 17.61 -7.83
CA VAL A 78 3.16 17.18 -6.89
C VAL A 78 3.68 15.80 -7.27
N LEU A 79 5.00 15.67 -7.27
CA LEU A 79 5.71 14.39 -7.33
C LEU A 79 6.34 14.12 -5.95
N PRO A 80 5.68 13.33 -5.07
CA PRO A 80 6.09 13.16 -3.69
C PRO A 80 7.15 12.07 -3.55
N PHE A 81 8.42 12.42 -3.75
CA PHE A 81 9.53 11.48 -3.57
C PHE A 81 10.34 11.75 -2.29
N ALA A 82 11.10 10.74 -1.91
CA ALA A 82 12.19 10.84 -0.96
C ALA A 82 13.36 10.01 -1.47
N THR A 83 14.57 10.32 -1.01
CA THR A 83 15.72 9.42 -1.15
C THR A 83 15.89 8.61 0.13
N ILE A 84 16.48 7.43 -0.02
CA ILE A 84 17.00 6.67 1.10
C ILE A 84 18.37 6.09 0.76
N ARG A 85 19.32 6.19 1.69
CA ARG A 85 20.63 5.56 1.55
C ARG A 85 20.60 4.13 2.09
N ARG A 86 20.83 3.16 1.20
CA ARG A 86 20.87 1.72 1.54
C ARG A 86 22.19 1.12 1.08
N ARG A 87 23.01 0.66 2.02
CA ARG A 87 24.31 0.01 1.75
C ARG A 87 25.19 0.81 0.78
N GLY A 88 25.26 2.13 1.00
CA GLY A 88 26.06 3.05 0.16
C GLY A 88 25.36 3.57 -1.10
N VAL A 89 24.22 2.99 -1.51
CA VAL A 89 23.45 3.39 -2.70
C VAL A 89 22.31 4.31 -2.30
N THR A 90 22.14 5.42 -3.02
CA THR A 90 21.00 6.33 -2.81
C THR A 90 19.86 5.97 -3.75
N VAL A 91 18.70 5.63 -3.20
CA VAL A 91 17.52 5.21 -3.97
C VAL A 91 16.46 6.29 -3.91
N LEU A 92 15.98 6.78 -5.05
CA LEU A 92 14.76 7.59 -5.12
C LEU A 92 13.53 6.68 -5.08
N GLU A 93 12.64 6.93 -4.13
CA GLU A 93 11.40 6.19 -3.94
C GLU A 93 10.25 7.13 -3.53
N TRP A 94 9.03 6.60 -3.41
CA TRP A 94 7.91 7.38 -2.90
C TRP A 94 8.19 7.89 -1.48
N ALA A 95 7.82 9.13 -1.20
CA ALA A 95 7.73 9.59 0.18
C ALA A 95 6.71 8.72 0.93
N ALA A 96 6.99 8.37 2.19
CA ALA A 96 6.18 7.44 2.98
C ALA A 96 6.00 6.02 2.38
N LYS A 97 6.89 5.57 1.49
CA LYS A 97 6.77 4.25 0.83
C LYS A 97 6.58 3.08 1.80
N GLU A 98 7.24 3.10 2.95
CA GLU A 98 7.11 2.00 3.93
C GLU A 98 5.69 1.85 4.47
N HIS A 99 4.91 2.93 4.48
CA HIS A 99 3.58 2.99 5.10
C HIS A 99 2.47 3.24 4.07
N SER A 100 2.79 3.49 2.80
CA SER A 100 1.80 3.72 1.73
C SER A 100 1.59 2.49 0.85
N ASP A 101 0.35 2.01 0.73
CA ASP A 101 0.02 0.86 -0.10
C ASP A 101 -0.13 1.18 -1.59
N TYR A 102 -0.29 2.47 -1.94
CA TYR A 102 -0.24 2.95 -3.32
C TYR A 102 0.68 4.16 -3.43
N GLY A 103 1.56 4.15 -4.44
CA GLY A 103 2.39 5.29 -4.80
C GLY A 103 1.88 5.94 -6.09
N ASP A 104 1.81 7.26 -6.11
CA ASP A 104 1.42 8.01 -7.31
C ASP A 104 1.86 9.48 -7.24
N ALA A 105 1.83 10.14 -8.39
CA ALA A 105 1.82 11.59 -8.51
C ALA A 105 0.45 12.15 -8.16
N LEU A 106 0.40 13.40 -7.66
CA LEU A 106 -0.84 14.12 -7.43
C LEU A 106 -0.97 15.21 -8.50
N LEU A 107 -1.92 15.08 -9.42
CA LEU A 107 -2.09 16.01 -10.53
C LEU A 107 -3.49 16.63 -10.51
N ALA A 108 -3.57 17.93 -10.73
CA ALA A 108 -4.84 18.59 -10.98
C ALA A 108 -5.48 17.99 -12.25
N PRO A 109 -6.82 17.84 -12.31
CA PRO A 109 -7.51 17.33 -13.50
C PRO A 109 -7.19 18.11 -14.77
N ASP A 110 -7.02 19.42 -14.61
CA ASP A 110 -6.68 20.43 -15.63
C ASP A 110 -5.18 20.79 -15.67
N GLY A 111 -4.34 20.04 -14.95
CA GLY A 111 -2.90 20.30 -14.84
C GLY A 111 -2.15 20.07 -16.15
N ASN A 112 -1.15 20.91 -16.43
CA ASN A 112 -0.36 20.81 -17.66
C ASN A 112 0.62 19.62 -17.63
N ARG A 113 0.34 18.62 -18.45
CA ARG A 113 1.12 17.37 -18.55
C ARG A 113 2.57 17.61 -19.00
N ASP A 114 2.82 18.60 -19.87
CA ASP A 114 4.18 18.91 -20.35
C ASP A 114 5.04 19.53 -19.25
N ALA A 115 4.44 20.39 -18.40
CA ALA A 115 5.12 20.95 -17.24
C ALA A 115 5.46 19.85 -16.21
N VAL A 116 4.57 18.88 -16.02
CA VAL A 116 4.81 17.71 -15.15
C VAL A 116 5.90 16.81 -15.72
N ALA A 117 5.90 16.57 -17.03
CA ALA A 117 6.98 15.84 -17.69
C ALA A 117 8.30 16.58 -17.52
N ALA A 118 8.35 17.90 -17.74
CA ALA A 118 9.54 18.71 -17.54
C ALA A 118 10.07 18.65 -16.10
N LEU A 119 9.18 18.67 -15.10
CA LEU A 119 9.53 18.46 -13.70
C LEU A 119 10.14 17.07 -13.47
N TRP A 120 9.54 16.02 -14.02
CA TRP A 120 10.08 14.67 -13.92
C TRP A 120 11.49 14.57 -14.52
N TRP A 121 11.70 15.12 -15.71
CA TRP A 121 13.01 15.18 -16.35
C TRP A 121 14.03 15.95 -15.50
N GLU A 122 13.63 17.06 -14.88
CA GLU A 122 14.47 17.84 -13.97
C GLU A 122 14.93 16.99 -12.78
N ILE A 123 13.99 16.34 -12.08
CA ILE A 123 14.29 15.48 -10.93
C ILE A 123 15.22 14.35 -11.34
N ALA A 124 14.93 13.68 -12.46
CA ALA A 124 15.75 12.60 -12.99
C ALA A 124 17.19 13.07 -13.34
N ALA A 125 17.34 14.31 -13.82
CA ALA A 125 18.62 14.90 -14.21
C ALA A 125 19.44 15.45 -13.03
N THR A 126 18.81 15.97 -11.96
CA THR A 126 19.51 16.63 -10.83
C THR A 126 20.51 15.75 -10.11
N GLY A 127 20.36 14.43 -10.24
CA GLY A 127 21.37 13.48 -9.83
C GLY A 127 21.51 13.26 -8.33
N ARG A 128 20.42 13.45 -7.58
CA ARG A 128 20.37 13.21 -6.12
C ARG A 128 20.31 11.73 -5.72
N PHE A 129 20.27 10.82 -6.69
CA PHE A 129 20.14 9.39 -6.45
C PHE A 129 20.99 8.57 -7.43
N ASP A 130 21.28 7.32 -7.08
CA ASP A 130 21.99 6.35 -7.92
C ASP A 130 21.02 5.52 -8.76
N MET A 131 19.88 5.17 -8.18
CA MET A 131 18.78 4.47 -8.82
C MET A 131 17.43 4.95 -8.33
N LEU A 132 16.37 4.59 -9.03
CA LEU A 132 15.01 4.78 -8.60
C LEU A 132 14.24 3.47 -8.54
N TYR A 133 13.29 3.42 -7.63
CA TYR A 133 12.35 2.32 -7.47
C TYR A 133 10.98 2.86 -7.10
N LEU A 134 10.07 2.87 -8.07
CA LEU A 134 8.68 3.28 -7.86
C LEU A 134 7.84 2.01 -7.92
N ASN A 135 7.26 1.63 -6.78
CA ASN A 135 6.40 0.46 -6.65
C ASN A 135 4.94 0.86 -6.47
N ARG A 136 4.07 -0.16 -6.42
CA ARG A 136 2.65 0.00 -6.03
C ARG A 136 1.87 0.95 -6.94
N LEU A 137 2.22 1.00 -8.22
CA LEU A 137 1.50 1.77 -9.23
C LEU A 137 0.24 1.04 -9.64
N LEU A 138 -0.92 1.60 -9.30
CA LEU A 138 -2.21 1.17 -9.82
C LEU A 138 -2.28 1.32 -11.36
N PRO A 139 -3.13 0.56 -12.07
CA PRO A 139 -3.26 0.67 -13.53
C PRO A 139 -3.58 2.09 -14.02
N ASP A 140 -4.36 2.84 -13.24
CA ASP A 140 -4.80 4.21 -13.48
C ASP A 140 -3.92 5.28 -12.82
N ALA A 141 -2.79 4.89 -12.22
CA ALA A 141 -1.87 5.83 -11.57
C ALA A 141 -1.31 6.86 -12.55
N ALA A 142 -1.39 8.13 -12.20
CA ALA A 142 -0.94 9.26 -13.02
C ALA A 142 0.54 9.16 -13.40
N MET A 143 1.37 8.63 -12.49
CA MET A 143 2.80 8.44 -12.71
C MET A 143 3.09 7.53 -13.91
N ARG A 144 2.21 6.57 -14.23
CA ARG A 144 2.42 5.65 -15.36
C ARG A 144 2.50 6.39 -16.69
N SER A 145 1.67 7.42 -16.88
CA SER A 145 1.71 8.26 -18.07
C SER A 145 2.96 9.14 -18.10
N ILE A 146 3.42 9.63 -16.94
CA ILE A 146 4.61 10.48 -16.81
C ILE A 146 5.87 9.70 -17.22
N ILE A 147 5.99 8.44 -16.80
CA ILE A 147 7.18 7.59 -17.06
C ILE A 147 7.09 6.75 -18.33
N ALA A 148 5.96 6.76 -19.04
CA ALA A 148 5.79 5.97 -20.25
C ALA A 148 6.90 6.21 -21.30
N PRO A 149 7.33 7.48 -21.56
CA PRO A 149 8.44 7.74 -22.48
C PRO A 149 9.75 7.06 -22.06
N ASP A 150 10.04 7.02 -20.75
CA ASP A 150 11.24 6.36 -20.23
C ASP A 150 11.22 4.84 -20.38
N LEU A 151 10.04 4.24 -20.24
CA LEU A 151 9.85 2.80 -20.47
C LEU A 151 10.08 2.46 -21.94
N THR A 152 9.58 3.30 -22.86
CA THR A 152 9.81 3.15 -24.31
C THR A 152 11.28 3.35 -24.67
N ALA A 153 11.94 4.37 -24.08
CA ALA A 153 13.36 4.64 -24.30
C ALA A 153 14.29 3.62 -23.61
N GLY A 154 13.76 2.80 -22.70
CA GLY A 154 14.52 1.80 -21.94
C GLY A 154 15.41 2.36 -20.83
N THR A 155 15.26 3.66 -20.51
CA THR A 155 15.90 4.34 -19.37
C THR A 155 15.28 3.85 -18.06
N LEU A 156 13.97 3.61 -18.07
CA LEU A 156 13.26 2.86 -17.04
C LEU A 156 12.82 1.50 -17.57
N ARG A 157 12.63 0.55 -16.65
CA ARG A 157 12.20 -0.81 -16.96
C ARG A 157 11.22 -1.31 -15.91
N PRO A 158 10.30 -2.23 -16.27
CA PRO A 158 9.57 -3.00 -15.29
C PRO A 158 10.54 -3.68 -14.30
N ASN A 159 10.22 -3.61 -13.02
CA ASN A 159 10.94 -4.34 -11.99
C ASN A 159 10.43 -5.79 -11.96
N HIS A 160 11.24 -6.73 -11.48
CA HIS A 160 10.86 -8.13 -11.35
C HIS A 160 9.87 -8.37 -10.20
N ARG A 161 9.69 -7.38 -9.32
CA ARG A 161 8.72 -7.39 -8.23
C ARG A 161 7.42 -6.75 -8.70
N SER A 162 6.32 -7.43 -8.44
CA SER A 162 4.97 -6.89 -8.50
C SER A 162 4.22 -7.24 -7.22
N GLU A 163 3.19 -6.47 -6.91
CA GLU A 163 2.30 -6.74 -5.80
C GLU A 163 0.88 -6.92 -6.35
N ILE A 164 0.02 -7.65 -5.63
CA ILE A 164 -1.37 -7.89 -6.03
C ILE A 164 -2.27 -7.17 -5.02
N SER A 165 -3.29 -6.48 -5.54
CA SER A 165 -4.42 -5.95 -4.78
C SER A 165 -5.64 -6.81 -5.04
N TYR A 166 -6.10 -7.53 -4.03
CA TYR A 166 -7.35 -8.30 -4.11
C TYR A 166 -8.54 -7.40 -3.77
N ARG A 167 -9.60 -7.48 -4.57
CA ARG A 167 -10.76 -6.60 -4.47
C ARG A 167 -12.06 -7.39 -4.46
N VAL A 168 -13.04 -6.87 -3.73
CA VAL A 168 -14.43 -7.33 -3.73
C VAL A 168 -15.29 -6.21 -4.31
N ALA A 169 -15.78 -6.42 -5.52
CA ALA A 169 -16.76 -5.58 -6.18
C ALA A 169 -17.74 -6.46 -6.97
N GLY A 170 -18.99 -6.03 -7.08
CA GLY A 170 -20.02 -6.77 -7.80
C GLY A 170 -21.39 -6.12 -7.67
N PRO A 171 -22.45 -6.76 -8.19
CA PRO A 171 -23.78 -6.16 -8.35
C PRO A 171 -24.61 -6.16 -7.06
N TRP A 172 -24.04 -6.57 -5.92
CA TRP A 172 -24.79 -6.73 -4.67
C TRP A 172 -25.16 -5.38 -4.08
N GLN A 173 -26.41 -5.23 -3.68
CA GLN A 173 -26.91 -4.05 -2.95
C GLN A 173 -27.04 -4.30 -1.44
N ARG A 174 -27.00 -5.57 -1.03
CA ARG A 174 -27.05 -5.98 0.38
C ARG A 174 -25.93 -6.98 0.66
N GLY A 175 -25.30 -6.85 1.82
CA GLY A 175 -24.26 -7.75 2.29
C GLY A 175 -24.74 -9.20 2.34
N THR A 176 -26.00 -9.43 2.71
CA THR A 176 -26.60 -10.77 2.73
C THR A 176 -26.59 -11.46 1.36
N ASP A 177 -26.80 -10.69 0.29
CA ASP A 177 -26.83 -11.23 -1.08
C ASP A 177 -25.42 -11.65 -1.52
N TRP A 178 -24.40 -10.86 -1.16
CA TRP A 178 -23.00 -11.23 -1.34
C TRP A 178 -22.61 -12.46 -0.51
N PHE A 179 -23.07 -12.51 0.74
CA PHE A 179 -22.79 -13.61 1.65
C PHE A 179 -23.34 -14.92 1.09
N GLU A 180 -24.60 -14.95 0.64
CA GLU A 180 -25.21 -16.17 0.09
C GLU A 180 -24.60 -16.60 -1.26
N ALA A 181 -24.00 -15.66 -2.01
CA ALA A 181 -23.23 -15.96 -3.22
C ALA A 181 -21.88 -16.64 -2.92
N GLN A 182 -21.36 -16.57 -1.69
CA GLN A 182 -20.12 -17.26 -1.31
C GLN A 182 -20.27 -18.77 -1.32
N SER A 183 -19.20 -19.54 -1.52
CA SER A 183 -19.28 -21.01 -1.51
C SER A 183 -19.87 -21.57 -0.20
N LYS A 184 -20.58 -22.71 -0.26
CA LYS A 184 -21.11 -23.41 0.93
C LYS A 184 -20.03 -23.63 1.99
N LYS A 185 -18.81 -23.99 1.58
CA LYS A 185 -17.65 -24.17 2.45
C LYS A 185 -17.26 -22.88 3.16
N THR A 186 -17.22 -21.75 2.44
CA THR A 186 -16.92 -20.42 2.99
C THR A 186 -17.94 -20.03 4.06
N ARG A 187 -19.24 -20.15 3.73
CA ARG A 187 -20.34 -19.82 4.67
C ARG A 187 -20.33 -20.71 5.91
N GLN A 188 -20.04 -22.01 5.75
CA GLN A 188 -19.92 -22.93 6.87
C GLN A 188 -18.72 -22.62 7.77
N ASN A 189 -17.56 -22.28 7.18
CA ASN A 189 -16.38 -21.88 7.94
C ASN A 189 -16.64 -20.63 8.78
N TYR A 190 -17.29 -19.63 8.19
CA TYR A 190 -17.74 -18.42 8.90
C TYR A 190 -18.65 -18.75 10.09
N ARG A 191 -19.74 -19.51 9.85
CA ARG A 191 -20.70 -19.89 10.89
C ARG A 191 -20.05 -20.69 12.01
N ARG A 192 -19.16 -21.64 11.68
CA ARG A 192 -18.42 -22.44 12.66
C ARG A 192 -17.45 -21.59 13.48
N GLY A 193 -16.73 -20.67 12.83
CA GLY A 193 -15.82 -19.74 13.51
C GLY A 193 -16.54 -18.86 14.51
N ARG A 194 -17.67 -18.26 14.10
CA ARG A 194 -18.54 -17.48 15.00
C ARG A 194 -19.05 -18.32 16.16
N LYS A 195 -19.66 -19.48 15.89
CA LYS A 195 -20.20 -20.37 16.94
C LYS A 195 -19.12 -20.77 17.95
N PHE A 196 -17.93 -21.14 17.48
CA PHE A 196 -16.82 -21.53 18.35
C PHE A 196 -16.37 -20.38 19.27
N MET A 197 -16.33 -19.14 18.79
CA MET A 197 -16.06 -18.00 19.66
C MET A 197 -17.23 -17.72 20.62
N GLU A 198 -18.47 -17.81 20.14
CA GLU A 198 -19.69 -17.60 20.94
C GLU A 198 -19.82 -18.60 22.10
N GLU A 199 -19.27 -19.81 21.98
CA GLU A 199 -19.13 -20.78 23.08
C GLU A 199 -18.25 -20.25 24.23
N GLY A 200 -17.32 -19.33 23.95
CA GLY A 200 -16.46 -18.66 24.94
C GLY A 200 -17.03 -17.36 25.51
N GLY A 201 -18.17 -16.88 25.03
CA GLY A 201 -18.81 -15.64 25.52
C GLY A 201 -19.49 -14.82 24.42
N ALA A 202 -19.99 -13.64 24.79
CA ALA A 202 -20.69 -12.76 23.84
C ALA A 202 -19.74 -12.24 22.75
N LEU A 203 -20.00 -12.62 21.49
CA LEU A 203 -19.26 -12.15 20.32
C LEU A 203 -19.97 -10.95 19.68
N ARG A 204 -19.22 -9.86 19.44
CA ARG A 204 -19.75 -8.64 18.82
C ARG A 204 -18.83 -8.16 17.70
N PHE A 205 -19.39 -7.97 16.51
CA PHE A 205 -18.78 -7.19 15.45
C PHE A 205 -19.33 -5.76 15.54
N ARG A 206 -18.45 -4.76 15.53
CA ARG A 206 -18.86 -3.35 15.53
C ARG A 206 -17.87 -2.46 14.80
N LEU A 207 -18.40 -1.36 14.26
CA LEU A 207 -17.63 -0.18 13.88
C LEU A 207 -17.42 0.66 15.15
N MET A 208 -16.19 1.12 15.39
CA MET A 208 -15.93 2.08 16.47
C MET A 208 -16.56 3.44 16.15
N GLY A 209 -17.18 4.05 17.15
CA GLY A 209 -17.67 5.42 17.07
C GLY A 209 -16.53 6.45 16.97
N PRO A 210 -16.81 7.64 16.42
CA PRO A 210 -15.81 8.69 16.23
C PRO A 210 -15.18 9.22 17.53
N ASP A 211 -15.93 9.17 18.63
CA ASP A 211 -15.49 9.66 19.95
C ASP A 211 -14.88 8.56 20.84
N GLU A 212 -14.81 7.32 20.35
CA GLU A 212 -14.18 6.23 21.11
C GLU A 212 -12.65 6.39 21.11
N PRO A 213 -11.98 6.17 22.25
CA PRO A 213 -10.53 6.27 22.34
C PRO A 213 -9.86 5.21 21.46
N LEU A 214 -8.98 5.66 20.56
CA LEU A 214 -8.27 4.79 19.62
C LEU A 214 -7.04 4.13 20.26
N GLU A 215 -6.45 4.75 21.28
CA GLU A 215 -5.19 4.35 21.89
C GLU A 215 -5.19 2.89 22.36
N PRO A 216 -6.23 2.37 23.06
CA PRO A 216 -6.26 0.97 23.48
C PRO A 216 -6.28 0.01 22.28
N VAL A 217 -7.00 0.36 21.22
CA VAL A 217 -7.11 -0.46 20.01
C VAL A 217 -5.81 -0.43 19.20
N LEU A 218 -5.15 0.73 19.09
CA LEU A 218 -3.85 0.84 18.45
C LEU A 218 -2.76 0.09 19.21
N ALA A 219 -2.75 0.17 20.55
CA ALA A 219 -1.85 -0.61 21.38
C ALA A 219 -2.06 -2.12 21.16
N ARG A 220 -3.32 -2.56 21.07
CA ARG A 220 -3.67 -3.94 20.76
C ARG A 220 -3.21 -4.37 19.37
N VAL A 221 -3.48 -3.57 18.34
CA VAL A 221 -3.04 -3.84 16.96
C VAL A 221 -1.52 -3.98 16.89
N THR A 222 -0.78 -3.07 17.50
CA THR A 222 0.68 -3.09 17.55
C THR A 222 1.19 -4.36 18.21
N ALA A 223 0.64 -4.75 19.36
CA ALA A 223 1.02 -5.98 20.06
C ALA A 223 0.77 -7.24 19.19
N LEU A 224 -0.41 -7.32 18.54
CA LEU A 224 -0.78 -8.45 17.69
C LEU A 224 0.10 -8.55 16.44
N LYS A 225 0.33 -7.42 15.75
CA LYS A 225 1.20 -7.37 14.57
C LYS A 225 2.65 -7.71 14.92
N ARG A 226 3.16 -7.26 16.05
CA ARG A 226 4.51 -7.63 16.51
C ARG A 226 4.65 -9.13 16.74
N LYS A 227 3.71 -9.76 17.45
CA LYS A 227 3.67 -11.23 17.62
C LYS A 227 3.67 -11.94 16.27
N TRP A 228 2.85 -11.47 15.32
CA TRP A 228 2.77 -12.04 13.98
C TRP A 228 4.09 -11.90 13.20
N LEU A 229 4.70 -10.71 13.20
CA LEU A 229 5.97 -10.43 12.53
C LEU A 229 7.10 -11.32 13.05
N GLN A 230 7.22 -11.45 14.38
CA GLN A 230 8.21 -12.32 15.02
C GLN A 230 8.05 -13.79 14.60
N ARG A 231 6.81 -14.32 14.60
CA ARG A 231 6.52 -15.70 14.18
C ARG A 231 6.89 -15.97 12.71
N HIS A 232 6.86 -14.95 11.85
CA HIS A 232 7.13 -15.08 10.42
C HIS A 232 8.53 -14.58 10.01
N GLY A 233 9.40 -14.26 10.97
CA GLY A 233 10.75 -13.75 10.69
C GLY A 233 10.75 -12.42 9.91
N ARG A 234 9.73 -11.59 10.12
CA ARG A 234 9.55 -10.29 9.46
C ARG A 234 9.74 -9.16 10.47
N ALA A 235 10.03 -7.97 9.96
CA ALA A 235 10.13 -6.74 10.74
C ALA A 235 9.35 -5.62 10.05
N SER A 236 8.84 -4.67 10.83
CA SER A 236 8.16 -3.48 10.34
C SER A 236 8.27 -2.39 11.41
N ASP A 237 8.85 -1.25 11.02
CA ASP A 237 9.06 -0.10 11.90
C ASP A 237 7.75 0.55 12.37
N LEU A 238 6.66 0.33 11.63
CA LEU A 238 5.31 0.77 11.97
C LEU A 238 4.80 0.17 13.29
N PHE A 239 5.26 -1.02 13.65
CA PHE A 239 4.82 -1.77 14.85
C PHE A 239 5.94 -1.97 15.88
N ASP A 240 7.05 -1.25 15.76
CA ASP A 240 8.12 -1.25 16.75
C ASP A 240 7.62 -0.74 18.11
N GLU A 241 8.29 -1.14 19.19
CA GLU A 241 7.88 -0.74 20.53
C GLU A 241 8.17 0.75 20.78
N GLY A 242 7.16 1.48 21.25
CA GLY A 242 7.27 2.92 21.50
C GLY A 242 7.22 3.82 20.26
N THR A 243 7.08 3.26 19.04
CA THR A 243 6.97 4.08 17.82
C THR A 243 5.64 4.85 17.78
N PRO A 244 5.63 6.17 17.49
CA PRO A 244 4.40 6.93 17.31
C PRO A 244 3.82 6.81 15.88
N ALA A 245 4.50 6.10 14.97
CA ALA A 245 4.17 6.09 13.54
C ALA A 245 2.72 5.66 13.26
N LEU A 246 2.27 4.53 13.80
CA LEU A 246 0.90 4.05 13.56
C LEU A 246 -0.14 5.04 14.07
N ALA A 247 0.06 5.60 15.27
CA ALA A 247 -0.85 6.58 15.85
C ALA A 247 -0.91 7.86 15.01
N ALA A 248 0.23 8.36 14.54
CA ALA A 248 0.30 9.55 13.70
C ALA A 248 -0.43 9.36 12.35
N LEU A 249 -0.29 8.19 11.73
CA LEU A 249 -0.98 7.87 10.47
C LEU A 249 -2.49 7.72 10.66
N VAL A 250 -2.91 7.05 11.75
CA VAL A 250 -4.33 6.89 12.08
C VAL A 250 -4.97 8.23 12.45
N ASP A 251 -4.25 9.11 13.13
CA ASP A 251 -4.70 10.49 13.41
C ASP A 251 -4.98 11.26 12.11
N VAL A 252 -4.12 11.13 11.09
CA VAL A 252 -4.38 11.74 9.77
C VAL A 252 -5.69 11.22 9.17
N MET A 253 -5.91 9.90 9.20
CA MET A 253 -7.17 9.32 8.69
C MET A 253 -8.38 9.82 9.48
N SER A 254 -8.24 9.96 10.80
CA SER A 254 -9.30 10.44 11.70
C SER A 254 -9.66 11.90 11.41
N ARG A 255 -8.66 12.79 11.35
CA ARG A 255 -8.84 14.22 11.07
C ARG A 255 -9.42 14.48 9.67
N LEU A 256 -9.13 13.61 8.72
CA LEU A 256 -9.72 13.67 7.37
C LEU A 256 -11.13 13.07 7.30
N GLY A 257 -11.64 12.47 8.37
CA GLY A 257 -12.98 11.85 8.40
C GLY A 257 -13.10 10.59 7.55
N ILE A 258 -11.98 9.92 7.24
CA ILE A 258 -11.92 8.75 6.36
C ILE A 258 -11.61 7.45 7.12
N LEU A 259 -11.25 7.54 8.40
CA LEU A 259 -10.93 6.40 9.26
C LEU A 259 -12.17 5.55 9.57
N HIS A 260 -12.08 4.24 9.35
CA HIS A 260 -13.07 3.27 9.83
C HIS A 260 -12.35 2.13 10.54
N VAL A 261 -12.67 1.90 11.83
CA VAL A 261 -12.07 0.83 12.62
C VAL A 261 -13.14 -0.20 12.98
N PHE A 262 -12.99 -1.42 12.46
CA PHE A 262 -13.84 -2.55 12.84
C PHE A 262 -13.15 -3.39 13.90
N VAL A 263 -13.90 -3.76 14.93
CA VAL A 263 -13.44 -4.68 15.97
C VAL A 263 -14.37 -5.88 16.06
N LEU A 264 -13.77 -7.04 16.29
CA LEU A 264 -14.45 -8.25 16.73
C LEU A 264 -14.10 -8.48 18.20
N GLU A 265 -15.11 -8.40 19.06
CA GLU A 265 -14.97 -8.49 20.52
C GLU A 265 -15.59 -9.78 21.03
N LEU A 266 -14.85 -10.52 21.86
CA LEU A 266 -15.33 -11.68 22.58
C LEU A 266 -15.29 -11.40 24.08
N ALA A 267 -16.44 -11.40 24.74
CA ALA A 267 -16.58 -11.10 26.17
C ALA A 267 -15.86 -9.79 26.58
N GLY A 268 -15.93 -8.76 25.73
CA GLY A 268 -15.28 -7.46 25.92
C GLY A 268 -13.80 -7.40 25.52
N THR A 269 -13.19 -8.51 25.10
CA THR A 269 -11.81 -8.55 24.61
C THR A 269 -11.78 -8.44 23.10
N VAL A 270 -10.98 -7.52 22.56
CA VAL A 270 -10.76 -7.39 21.12
C VAL A 270 -9.89 -8.56 20.61
N VAL A 271 -10.53 -9.45 19.84
CA VAL A 271 -9.91 -10.65 19.25
C VAL A 271 -9.54 -10.47 17.77
N ALA A 272 -10.11 -9.49 17.07
CA ALA A 272 -9.63 -9.05 15.77
C ALA A 272 -9.94 -7.58 15.51
N VAL A 273 -9.10 -6.94 14.70
CA VAL A 273 -9.20 -5.51 14.34
C VAL A 273 -8.91 -5.32 12.86
N SER A 274 -9.67 -4.43 12.23
CA SER A 274 -9.34 -3.88 10.91
C SER A 274 -9.36 -2.36 10.97
N ILE A 275 -8.24 -1.71 10.67
CA ILE A 275 -8.11 -0.26 10.45
C ILE A 275 -8.20 -0.02 8.95
N ASN A 276 -9.12 0.83 8.53
CA ASN A 276 -9.48 0.99 7.12
C ASN A 276 -9.63 2.48 6.78
N VAL A 277 -9.50 2.75 5.48
CA VAL A 277 -9.73 4.07 4.88
C VAL A 277 -10.95 3.97 3.97
N VAL A 278 -11.91 4.88 4.10
CA VAL A 278 -13.01 5.01 3.15
C VAL A 278 -12.81 6.27 2.31
N GLN A 279 -12.51 6.08 1.02
CA GLN A 279 -12.37 7.17 0.03
C GLN A 279 -12.90 6.70 -1.32
N ARG A 280 -13.37 7.63 -2.15
CA ARG A 280 -13.87 7.33 -3.51
C ARG A 280 -14.91 6.20 -3.54
N ARG A 281 -15.76 6.11 -2.52
CA ARG A 281 -16.76 5.04 -2.32
C ARG A 281 -16.16 3.63 -2.22
N ARG A 282 -14.90 3.52 -1.80
CA ARG A 282 -14.19 2.26 -1.57
C ARG A 282 -13.75 2.16 -0.12
N MET A 283 -13.95 1.01 0.50
CA MET A 283 -13.28 0.67 1.76
C MET A 283 -11.94 0.02 1.42
N MET A 284 -10.86 0.59 1.92
CA MET A 284 -9.51 0.07 1.71
C MET A 284 -8.95 -0.44 3.04
N ALA A 285 -8.66 -1.74 3.14
CA ALA A 285 -8.27 -2.41 4.37
C ALA A 285 -6.77 -2.27 4.64
N PHE A 286 -6.39 -1.19 5.33
CA PHE A 286 -5.00 -0.82 5.60
C PHE A 286 -4.30 -1.81 6.54
N ILE A 287 -4.90 -2.11 7.69
CA ILE A 287 -4.33 -3.05 8.66
C ILE A 287 -5.41 -3.98 9.17
N THR A 288 -5.30 -5.28 8.86
CA THR A 288 -6.11 -6.32 9.49
C THR A 288 -5.23 -7.24 10.34
N THR A 289 -5.64 -7.50 11.57
CA THR A 289 -4.95 -8.40 12.50
C THR A 289 -5.93 -9.10 13.43
N TYR A 290 -5.47 -10.18 14.05
CA TYR A 290 -6.25 -10.95 15.00
C TYR A 290 -5.35 -11.53 16.07
N ASP A 291 -5.95 -11.90 17.19
CA ASP A 291 -5.25 -12.58 18.27
C ASP A 291 -5.03 -14.06 17.92
N PRO A 292 -3.77 -14.50 17.77
CA PRO A 292 -3.47 -15.89 17.44
C PRO A 292 -3.94 -16.90 18.48
N GLU A 293 -4.24 -16.49 19.71
CA GLU A 293 -4.84 -17.38 20.71
C GLU A 293 -6.22 -17.91 20.26
N PHE A 294 -6.90 -17.16 19.39
CA PHE A 294 -8.21 -17.51 18.83
C PHE A 294 -8.11 -18.04 17.39
N GLU A 295 -6.92 -18.33 16.87
CA GLU A 295 -6.68 -18.69 15.46
C GLU A 295 -7.55 -19.88 14.99
N ARG A 296 -7.80 -20.85 15.86
CA ARG A 296 -8.67 -22.01 15.59
C ARG A 296 -10.09 -21.61 15.17
N ALA A 297 -10.58 -20.47 15.64
CA ALA A 297 -11.90 -19.94 15.28
C ALA A 297 -11.89 -19.06 14.02
N SER A 298 -10.71 -18.79 13.45
CA SER A 298 -10.52 -17.92 12.29
C SER A 298 -11.13 -16.51 12.46
N PRO A 299 -10.81 -15.78 13.54
CA PRO A 299 -11.41 -14.47 13.83
C PRO A 299 -11.16 -13.44 12.71
N GLY A 300 -9.99 -13.49 12.06
CA GLY A 300 -9.72 -12.64 10.88
C GLY A 300 -10.69 -12.91 9.72
N MET A 301 -10.99 -14.17 9.42
CA MET A 301 -11.97 -14.53 8.39
C MET A 301 -13.37 -14.03 8.75
N VAL A 302 -13.78 -14.17 10.01
CA VAL A 302 -15.07 -13.69 10.51
C VAL A 302 -15.17 -12.18 10.35
N LEU A 303 -14.17 -11.45 10.84
CA LEU A 303 -14.09 -9.99 10.75
C LEU A 303 -14.18 -9.51 9.29
N MET A 304 -13.45 -10.16 8.37
CA MET A 304 -13.49 -9.81 6.94
C MET A 304 -14.85 -10.03 6.32
N MET A 305 -15.49 -11.17 6.58
CA MET A 305 -16.86 -11.44 6.11
C MET A 305 -17.84 -10.38 6.62
N ASP A 306 -17.71 -9.97 7.89
CA ASP A 306 -18.61 -9.00 8.51
C ASP A 306 -18.42 -7.59 7.91
N TYR A 307 -17.17 -7.09 7.77
CA TYR A 307 -16.97 -5.77 7.20
C TYR A 307 -17.25 -5.69 5.69
N ILE A 308 -17.13 -6.80 4.94
CA ILE A 308 -17.50 -6.81 3.51
C ILE A 308 -19.00 -6.64 3.37
N GLN A 309 -19.78 -7.40 4.16
CA GLN A 309 -21.23 -7.25 4.20
C GLN A 309 -21.62 -5.83 4.60
N TRP A 310 -21.02 -5.29 5.68
CA TRP A 310 -21.22 -3.91 6.09
C TRP A 310 -20.92 -2.91 4.97
N SER A 311 -19.81 -3.09 4.26
CA SER A 311 -19.40 -2.17 3.18
C SER A 311 -20.42 -2.11 2.05
N ILE A 312 -20.99 -3.27 1.70
CA ILE A 312 -22.05 -3.37 0.69
C ILE A 312 -23.34 -2.73 1.21
N ASP A 313 -23.71 -2.98 2.47
CA ASP A 313 -24.90 -2.38 3.09
C ASP A 313 -24.80 -0.85 3.21
N GLN A 314 -23.58 -0.30 3.32
CA GLN A 314 -23.34 1.15 3.24
C GLN A 314 -23.31 1.70 1.80
N GLY A 315 -23.51 0.85 0.79
CA GLY A 315 -23.50 1.23 -0.61
C GLY A 315 -22.12 1.61 -1.14
N LEU A 316 -21.04 1.09 -0.54
CA LEU A 316 -19.69 1.22 -1.09
C LEU A 316 -19.56 0.35 -2.35
N GLU A 317 -18.82 0.83 -3.35
CA GLU A 317 -18.66 0.15 -4.63
C GLU A 317 -17.66 -1.00 -4.57
N MET A 318 -16.71 -0.93 -3.63
CA MET A 318 -15.60 -1.85 -3.56
C MET A 318 -15.02 -1.96 -2.15
N VAL A 319 -14.60 -3.17 -1.80
CA VAL A 319 -13.61 -3.41 -0.76
C VAL A 319 -12.27 -3.73 -1.43
N ASP A 320 -11.25 -2.93 -1.17
CA ASP A 320 -9.88 -3.15 -1.63
C ASP A 320 -9.03 -3.65 -0.44
N PHE A 321 -8.47 -4.85 -0.53
CA PHE A 321 -7.58 -5.38 0.52
C PHE A 321 -6.15 -4.82 0.43
N MET A 322 -5.97 -3.77 -0.37
CA MET A 322 -4.73 -3.05 -0.57
C MET A 322 -3.59 -4.00 -0.97
N CYS A 323 -2.37 -3.50 -0.82
CA CYS A 323 -1.17 -4.21 -1.19
C CYS A 323 -0.98 -5.49 -0.36
N GLY A 324 -0.63 -6.58 -1.03
CA GLY A 324 -0.34 -7.85 -0.38
C GLY A 324 -1.10 -8.99 -1.06
N GLY A 325 -0.35 -9.89 -1.68
CA GLY A 325 -0.88 -11.08 -2.35
C GLY A 325 -1.14 -12.24 -1.39
N GLU A 326 -1.53 -11.99 -0.13
CA GLU A 326 -1.76 -13.08 0.81
C GLU A 326 -2.95 -13.95 0.39
N ASP A 327 -2.76 -15.28 0.38
CA ASP A 327 -3.75 -16.25 -0.11
C ASP A 327 -5.12 -16.15 0.57
N PHE A 328 -5.16 -15.71 1.83
CA PHE A 328 -6.44 -15.56 2.54
C PHE A 328 -7.33 -14.48 1.91
N LYS A 329 -6.75 -13.38 1.37
CA LYS A 329 -7.48 -12.30 0.70
C LYS A 329 -8.09 -12.78 -0.62
N ARG A 330 -7.36 -13.62 -1.37
CA ARG A 330 -7.80 -14.21 -2.64
C ARG A 330 -9.16 -14.90 -2.54
N ARG A 331 -9.47 -15.48 -1.38
CA ARG A 331 -10.71 -16.25 -1.16
C ARG A 331 -11.98 -15.41 -1.22
N PHE A 332 -11.87 -14.10 -0.98
CA PHE A 332 -12.98 -13.15 -1.05
C PHE A 332 -13.02 -12.39 -2.37
N ALA A 333 -11.89 -12.37 -3.07
CA ALA A 333 -11.66 -11.51 -4.22
C ALA A 333 -12.57 -11.89 -5.38
N THR A 334 -13.24 -10.89 -5.95
CA THR A 334 -13.90 -10.97 -7.25
C THR A 334 -13.00 -10.42 -8.36
N GLN A 335 -12.03 -9.60 -7.99
CA GLN A 335 -11.06 -8.96 -8.87
C GLN A 335 -9.65 -9.03 -8.27
N SER A 336 -8.65 -9.01 -9.13
CA SER A 336 -7.23 -9.01 -8.75
C SER A 336 -6.50 -8.02 -9.63
N GLU A 337 -5.90 -7.01 -9.03
CA GLU A 337 -5.13 -5.99 -9.72
C GLU A 337 -3.63 -6.18 -9.51
N THR A 338 -2.87 -6.08 -10.58
CA THR A 338 -1.41 -6.12 -10.50
C THR A 338 -0.87 -4.70 -10.34
N LEU A 339 -0.25 -4.44 -9.20
CA LEU A 339 0.45 -3.19 -8.92
C LEU A 339 1.85 -3.27 -9.53
N VAL A 340 2.12 -2.38 -10.49
CA VAL A 340 3.38 -2.40 -11.21
C VAL A 340 4.47 -1.72 -10.39
N SER A 341 5.69 -2.23 -10.53
CA SER A 341 6.88 -1.55 -10.07
C SER A 341 7.82 -1.28 -11.24
N VAL A 342 8.47 -0.11 -11.22
CA VAL A 342 9.46 0.30 -12.20
C VAL A 342 10.78 0.63 -11.52
N THR A 343 11.87 0.48 -12.26
CA THR A 343 13.20 0.80 -11.77
C THR A 343 14.08 1.32 -12.89
N GLY A 344 15.05 2.15 -12.52
CA GLY A 344 16.08 2.66 -13.41
C GLY A 344 17.32 3.04 -12.62
N ALA A 345 18.46 3.06 -13.30
CA ALA A 345 19.72 3.45 -12.71
C ALA A 345 20.30 4.64 -13.45
N ARG A 346 20.75 5.63 -12.67
CA ARG A 346 21.41 6.83 -13.19
C ARG A 346 22.92 6.69 -13.14
N THR A 347 23.46 6.08 -12.09
CA THR A 347 24.91 5.90 -11.90
C THR A 347 25.34 4.45 -12.14
N LEU A 348 26.65 4.23 -12.33
CA LEU A 348 27.20 2.88 -12.39
C LEU A 348 26.92 2.10 -11.10
N MET A 349 27.00 2.77 -9.95
CA MET A 349 26.66 2.19 -8.64
C MET A 349 25.20 1.73 -8.61
N GLY A 350 24.28 2.55 -9.12
CA GLY A 350 22.87 2.17 -9.28
C GLY A 350 22.70 0.96 -10.21
N ARG A 351 23.41 0.92 -11.34
CA ARG A 351 23.34 -0.22 -12.29
C ARG A 351 23.79 -1.52 -11.63
N LEU A 352 24.91 -1.49 -10.91
CA LEU A 352 25.44 -2.65 -10.18
C LEU A 352 24.47 -3.11 -9.09
N ALA A 353 23.89 -2.18 -8.33
CA ALA A 353 22.92 -2.51 -7.29
C ALA A 353 21.62 -3.10 -7.87
N MET A 354 21.14 -2.63 -9.03
CA MET A 354 20.00 -3.23 -9.73
C MET A 354 20.31 -4.66 -10.20
N LEU A 355 21.50 -4.89 -10.73
CA LEU A 355 21.94 -6.23 -11.15
C LEU A 355 22.04 -7.17 -9.95
N ALA A 356 22.63 -6.71 -8.84
CA ALA A 356 22.75 -7.48 -7.61
C ALA A 356 21.38 -7.84 -7.02
N ASP A 357 20.41 -6.91 -7.02
CA ASP A 357 19.04 -7.18 -6.56
C ASP A 357 18.34 -8.23 -7.45
N ARG A 358 18.45 -8.10 -8.78
CA ARG A 358 17.91 -9.09 -9.73
C ARG A 358 18.54 -10.47 -9.56
N ALA A 359 19.86 -10.55 -9.45
CA ALA A 359 20.58 -11.80 -9.24
C ALA A 359 20.19 -12.45 -7.90
N GLY A 360 20.13 -11.66 -6.83
CA GLY A 360 19.69 -12.12 -5.52
C GLY A 360 18.24 -12.64 -5.52
N HIS A 361 17.35 -12.00 -6.27
CA HIS A 361 15.98 -12.47 -6.45
C HIS A 361 15.92 -13.79 -7.23
N ALA A 362 16.65 -13.90 -8.35
CA ALA A 362 16.71 -15.13 -9.14
C ALA A 362 17.27 -16.31 -8.33
N LEU A 363 18.33 -16.08 -7.54
CA LEU A 363 18.91 -17.09 -6.64
C LEU A 363 17.92 -17.56 -5.56
N ARG A 364 17.16 -16.63 -4.95
CA ARG A 364 16.12 -17.00 -3.97
C ARG A 364 15.02 -17.83 -4.60
N ASN A 365 14.56 -17.46 -5.79
CA ASN A 365 13.52 -18.20 -6.51
C ASN A 365 14.00 -19.59 -6.94
N TRP A 366 15.25 -19.71 -7.41
CA TRP A 366 15.85 -21.00 -7.74
C TRP A 366 15.94 -21.92 -6.52
N ARG A 367 16.39 -21.40 -5.38
CA ARG A 367 16.46 -22.18 -4.12
C ARG A 367 15.09 -22.54 -3.55
N ALA A 368 14.05 -21.80 -3.89
CA ALA A 368 12.67 -22.05 -3.45
C ALA A 368 11.93 -23.07 -4.34
N GLN A 369 12.50 -23.49 -5.48
CA GLN A 369 11.95 -24.57 -6.28
C GLN A 369 12.28 -25.93 -5.62
N PRO A 370 11.29 -26.81 -5.40
CA PRO A 370 11.58 -28.18 -4.95
C PRO A 370 12.45 -28.89 -6.00
N PRO A 371 13.36 -29.80 -5.59
CA PRO A 371 14.15 -30.56 -6.53
C PRO A 371 13.21 -31.33 -7.46
N VAL A 372 13.43 -31.19 -8.77
CA VAL A 372 12.76 -31.98 -9.79
C VAL A 372 13.13 -33.44 -9.52
N SER A 373 12.21 -34.22 -8.96
CA SER A 373 12.34 -35.67 -8.89
C SER A 373 12.29 -36.20 -10.32
N GLY A 374 13.45 -36.50 -10.89
CA GLY A 374 13.54 -37.31 -12.09
C GLY A 374 13.13 -38.74 -11.73
N GLU A 375 11.93 -39.14 -12.11
CA GLU A 375 11.62 -40.56 -12.28
C GLU A 375 12.35 -41.06 -13.54
N PRO A 376 13.14 -42.14 -13.46
CA PRO A 376 13.58 -42.84 -14.64
C PRO A 376 12.37 -43.49 -15.32
N ALA A 377 12.25 -43.31 -16.63
CA ALA A 377 11.32 -44.04 -17.47
C ALA A 377 11.62 -45.54 -17.37
N ASP A 378 10.77 -46.29 -16.67
CA ASP A 378 10.78 -47.74 -16.75
C ASP A 378 9.84 -48.16 -17.89
N SER A 379 10.47 -48.50 -19.01
CA SER A 379 9.84 -49.14 -20.15
C SER A 379 9.49 -50.59 -19.78
N ALA A 380 8.22 -50.86 -19.51
CA ALA A 380 7.67 -52.21 -19.49
C ALA A 380 6.62 -52.38 -20.59
N GLU A 381 6.87 -53.40 -21.41
CA GLU A 381 6.18 -53.85 -22.62
C GLU A 381 4.67 -54.15 -22.47
N PRO A 382 3.95 -54.27 -23.61
CA PRO A 382 2.49 -54.37 -23.64
C PRO A 382 1.99 -55.81 -23.46
N SER A 383 0.77 -55.96 -22.95
CA SER A 383 0.01 -57.21 -22.99
C SER A 383 -1.49 -56.95 -22.89
N PRO A 384 -2.34 -57.87 -23.37
CA PRO A 384 -3.20 -57.59 -24.52
C PRO A 384 -4.67 -57.41 -24.16
N SER A 385 -5.41 -56.93 -25.16
CA SER A 385 -6.86 -56.92 -25.22
C SER A 385 -7.49 -58.28 -24.84
N HIS A 386 -8.48 -58.27 -23.95
CA HIS A 386 -9.64 -59.14 -24.08
C HIS A 386 -10.86 -58.58 -23.33
N ARG A 387 -11.91 -58.35 -24.15
CA ARG A 387 -13.35 -58.19 -23.89
C ARG A 387 -13.86 -56.89 -23.30
#